data_AF-A0A5B1APH3-F1
#
_entry.id   AF-A0A5B1APH3-F1
#
_cell.length_a   1.000
_cell.length_b   1.000
_cell.length_c   1.000
_cell.angle_alpha   90.00
_cell.angle_beta   90.00
_cell.angle_gamma   90.00
#
_symmetry.space_group_name_H-M   'P 1'
#
loop_
_entity.id
_entity.type
_entity.pdbx_description
1 polymer ?
#
loop_
_entity_poly.entity_id
_entity_poly.type
_entity_poly.pdbx_seq_one_letter_code
_entity_poly.pdbx_strand_id
1 'polypeptide(L)'
;RERGLTIPAVTAFSNLAGHGVRAELDGHPVLVGRRKLLDEHALDLPDYLAAAATELEEQGRTAVFVGRDGHVVGVLAVADTVKDDAADMVGQLHAMGLQVAM
;
A
#
# COMPACT_ATOMS: atom_id res chain seq x y z
N ARG A 1 8.08 -14.77 3.66
CA ARG A 1 8.18 -16.24 3.54
C ARG A 1 7.76 -16.99 4.82
N GLU A 2 7.60 -16.31 5.96
CA GLU A 2 7.28 -16.94 7.26
C GLU A 2 5.91 -17.65 7.33
N ARG A 3 4.94 -17.27 6.48
CA ARG A 3 3.60 -17.89 6.45
C ARG A 3 3.51 -19.18 5.63
N GLY A 4 4.62 -19.69 5.08
CA GLY A 4 4.63 -20.93 4.28
C GLY A 4 3.82 -20.85 2.96
N LEU A 5 3.59 -19.64 2.44
CA LEU A 5 2.85 -19.45 1.19
C LEU A 5 3.70 -19.81 -0.02
N THR A 6 3.14 -20.60 -0.93
CA THR A 6 3.70 -20.82 -2.27
C THR A 6 3.50 -19.55 -3.10
N ILE A 7 4.60 -18.96 -3.57
CA ILE A 7 4.56 -17.75 -4.40
C ILE A 7 4.64 -18.20 -5.87
N PRO A 8 3.60 -17.99 -6.68
CA PRO A 8 3.63 -18.36 -8.09
C PRO A 8 4.59 -17.46 -8.88
N ALA A 9 5.09 -17.99 -10.00
CA ALA A 9 5.84 -17.18 -10.95
C ALA A 9 4.90 -16.20 -11.67
N VAL A 10 5.42 -15.03 -12.01
CA VAL A 10 4.70 -14.01 -12.79
C VAL A 10 5.50 -13.66 -14.04
N THR A 11 4.79 -13.20 -15.07
CA THR A 11 5.37 -12.71 -16.32
C THR A 11 5.04 -11.23 -16.51
N ALA A 12 5.61 -10.62 -17.56
CA ALA A 12 5.31 -9.23 -17.97
C ALA A 12 5.37 -8.19 -16.82
N PHE A 13 6.29 -8.38 -15.87
CA PHE A 13 6.44 -7.46 -14.74
C PHE A 13 6.86 -6.07 -15.21
N SER A 14 6.19 -5.05 -14.69
CA SER A 14 6.51 -3.65 -14.89
C SER A 14 6.38 -2.87 -13.59
N ASN A 15 7.39 -2.03 -13.31
CA ASN A 15 7.36 -1.07 -12.23
C ASN A 15 6.75 0.25 -12.72
N LEU A 16 5.69 0.70 -12.06
CA LEU A 16 4.97 1.93 -12.36
C LEU A 16 5.38 2.96 -11.31
N ALA A 17 6.45 3.70 -11.62
CA ALA A 17 7.13 4.58 -10.67
C ALA A 17 6.13 5.52 -9.95
N GLY A 18 6.15 5.47 -8.61
CA GLY A 18 5.27 6.29 -7.76
C GLY A 18 3.82 5.81 -7.67
N HIS A 19 3.43 4.75 -8.37
CA HIS A 19 2.04 4.27 -8.42
C HIS A 19 1.89 2.80 -8.00
N GLY A 20 2.83 1.93 -8.35
CA GLY A 20 2.80 0.52 -7.97
C GLY A 20 3.52 -0.37 -8.96
N VAL A 21 3.02 -1.60 -9.11
CA VAL A 21 3.54 -2.59 -10.05
C VAL A 21 2.39 -3.27 -10.79
N ARG A 22 2.70 -3.76 -11.98
CA ARG A 22 1.83 -4.63 -12.77
C ARG A 22 2.59 -5.89 -13.15
N ALA A 23 1.90 -7.03 -13.19
CA ALA A 23 2.42 -8.27 -13.72
C ALA A 23 1.28 -9.12 -14.29
N GLU A 24 1.62 -10.27 -14.86
CA GLU A 24 0.67 -11.31 -15.26
C GLU A 24 0.86 -12.56 -14.41
N LEU A 25 -0.25 -13.07 -13.86
CA LEU A 25 -0.32 -14.31 -13.11
C LEU A 25 -1.27 -15.26 -13.83
N ASP A 26 -0.75 -16.41 -14.28
CA ASP A 26 -1.51 -17.38 -15.08
C ASP A 26 -2.23 -16.72 -16.29
N GLY A 27 -1.56 -15.77 -16.95
CA GLY A 27 -2.11 -15.00 -18.07
C GLY A 27 -3.10 -13.89 -17.70
N HIS A 28 -3.37 -13.66 -16.42
CA HIS A 28 -4.30 -12.64 -15.95
C HIS A 28 -3.53 -11.40 -15.45
N PRO A 29 -3.90 -10.19 -15.87
CA PRO A 29 -3.24 -8.97 -15.40
C PRO A 29 -3.56 -8.72 -13.92
N VAL A 30 -2.49 -8.51 -13.15
CA VAL A 30 -2.55 -8.16 -11.74
C VAL A 30 -1.89 -6.80 -11.54
N LEU A 31 -2.56 -5.92 -10.79
CA LEU A 31 -2.02 -4.63 -10.39
C LEU A 31 -1.91 -4.56 -8.87
N VAL A 32 -0.81 -4.01 -8.36
CA VAL A 32 -0.62 -3.77 -6.93
C VAL A 32 -0.10 -2.35 -6.76
N GLY A 33 -0.84 -1.48 -6.08
CA GLY A 33 -0.44 -0.08 -6.00
C GLY A 33 -1.37 0.85 -5.21
N ARG A 34 -1.13 2.15 -5.36
CA ARG A 34 -1.94 3.22 -4.76
C ARG A 34 -3.26 3.40 -5.50
N ARG A 35 -4.22 4.11 -4.88
CA ARG A 35 -5.55 4.38 -5.46
C ARG A 35 -5.49 4.96 -6.89
N LYS A 36 -4.56 5.88 -7.16
CA LYS A 36 -4.36 6.47 -8.50
C LYS A 36 -4.15 5.43 -9.60
N LEU A 37 -3.49 4.31 -9.29
CA LEU A 37 -3.26 3.23 -10.25
C LEU A 37 -4.57 2.52 -10.62
N LEU A 38 -5.52 2.43 -9.68
CA LEU A 38 -6.83 1.85 -9.94
C LEU A 38 -7.62 2.72 -10.93
N ASP A 39 -7.61 4.03 -10.72
CA ASP A 39 -8.31 5.00 -11.57
C ASP A 39 -7.74 5.00 -13.00
N GLU A 40 -6.42 4.99 -13.15
CA GLU A 40 -5.73 4.93 -14.46
C GLU A 40 -6.04 3.67 -15.26
N HIS A 41 -6.32 2.57 -14.57
CA HIS A 41 -6.63 1.29 -15.19
C HIS A 41 -8.13 0.95 -15.16
N ALA A 42 -8.98 1.88 -14.71
CA ALA A 42 -10.43 1.74 -14.60
C ALA A 42 -10.86 0.47 -13.84
N LEU A 43 -10.21 0.20 -12.71
CA LEU A 43 -10.59 -0.93 -11.85
C LEU A 43 -11.81 -0.56 -11.01
N ASP A 44 -12.77 -1.49 -10.92
CA ASP A 44 -13.90 -1.35 -10.02
C ASP A 44 -13.43 -1.54 -8.58
N LEU A 45 -13.56 -0.47 -7.77
CA LEU A 45 -13.28 -0.48 -6.34
C LEU A 45 -14.59 -0.55 -5.55
N PRO A 46 -14.90 -1.69 -4.90
CA PRO A 46 -16.07 -1.79 -4.03
C PRO A 46 -15.99 -0.84 -2.82
N ASP A 47 -17.14 -0.28 -2.43
CA ASP A 47 -17.23 0.67 -1.31
C ASP A 47 -16.66 0.12 0.01
N TYR A 48 -16.84 -1.17 0.28
CA TYR A 48 -16.31 -1.78 1.51
C TYR A 48 -14.77 -1.83 1.53
N LEU A 49 -14.11 -2.01 0.37
CA LEU A 49 -12.66 -1.95 0.28
C LEU A 49 -12.16 -0.51 0.31
N ALA A 50 -12.93 0.43 -0.27
CA ALA A 50 -12.63 1.84 -0.15
C ALA A 50 -12.67 2.29 1.32
N ALA A 51 -13.69 1.88 2.08
CA ALA A 51 -13.83 2.18 3.49
C ALA A 51 -12.72 1.54 4.34
N ALA A 52 -12.39 0.27 4.10
CA ALA A 52 -11.29 -0.41 4.79
C ALA A 52 -9.94 0.27 4.53
N ALA A 53 -9.70 0.75 3.30
CA ALA A 53 -8.48 1.50 2.99
C ALA A 53 -8.42 2.83 3.76
N THR A 54 -9.52 3.58 3.82
CA THR A 54 -9.60 4.82 4.60
C THR A 54 -9.33 4.58 6.08
N GLU A 55 -9.91 3.53 6.68
CA GLU A 55 -9.67 3.18 8.08
C GLU A 55 -8.19 2.87 8.36
N LEU A 56 -7.52 2.15 7.45
CA LEU A 56 -6.09 1.87 7.55
C LEU A 56 -5.23 3.14 7.44
N GLU A 57 -5.60 4.04 6.54
CA GLU A 57 -4.91 5.33 6.32
C GLU A 57 -5.06 6.26 7.53
N GLU A 58 -6.25 6.31 8.15
CA GLU A 58 -6.50 7.05 9.39
C GLU A 58 -5.67 6.53 10.57
N GLN A 59 -5.30 5.25 10.55
CA GLN A 59 -4.37 4.64 11.51
C GLN A 59 -2.88 4.91 11.18
N GLY A 60 -2.59 5.80 10.24
CA GLY A 60 -1.23 6.13 9.80
C GLY A 60 -0.56 5.04 8.97
N ARG A 61 -1.32 4.09 8.42
CA ARG A 61 -0.79 3.01 7.58
C ARG A 61 -0.92 3.38 6.12
N THR A 62 0.01 2.92 5.30
CA THR A 62 -0.11 2.99 3.85
C THR A 62 -1.04 1.89 3.34
N ALA A 63 -2.17 2.26 2.73
CA ALA A 63 -3.01 1.32 1.99
C ALA A 63 -2.44 1.03 0.59
N VAL A 64 -2.39 -0.25 0.22
CA VAL A 64 -1.96 -0.76 -1.09
C VAL A 64 -3.05 -1.68 -1.63
N PHE A 65 -3.62 -1.32 -2.77
CA PHE A 65 -4.69 -2.07 -3.40
C PHE A 65 -4.14 -3.18 -4.29
N VAL A 66 -4.87 -4.29 -4.36
CA VAL A 66 -4.60 -5.41 -5.24
C VAL A 66 -5.77 -5.56 -6.21
N GLY A 67 -5.47 -5.48 -7.50
CA GLY A 67 -6.41 -5.59 -8.60
C GLY A 67 -6.14 -6.81 -9.47
N ARG A 68 -7.21 -7.46 -9.93
CA ARG A 68 -7.17 -8.57 -10.87
C ARG A 68 -8.41 -8.54 -11.76
N ASP A 69 -8.23 -8.77 -13.06
CA ASP A 69 -9.33 -8.91 -14.02
C ASP A 69 -10.34 -7.74 -14.01
N GLY A 70 -9.83 -6.50 -13.87
CA GLY A 70 -10.66 -5.29 -13.86
C GLY A 70 -11.30 -4.95 -12.52
N HIS A 71 -11.07 -5.75 -11.47
CA HIS A 71 -11.66 -5.53 -10.15
C HIS A 71 -10.60 -5.43 -9.06
N VAL A 72 -10.85 -4.60 -8.05
CA VAL A 72 -10.07 -4.61 -6.81
C VAL A 72 -10.51 -5.80 -5.97
N VAL A 73 -9.56 -6.69 -5.67
CA VAL A 73 -9.80 -7.93 -4.91
C VAL A 73 -9.36 -7.83 -3.46
N GLY A 74 -8.62 -6.78 -3.09
CA GLY A 74 -8.23 -6.56 -1.70
C GLY A 74 -7.39 -5.32 -1.48
N VAL A 75 -7.13 -5.05 -0.20
CA VAL A 75 -6.24 -3.99 0.28
C VAL A 75 -5.26 -4.57 1.31
N LEU A 76 -4.00 -4.13 1.22
CA LEU A 76 -2.92 -4.44 2.15
C LEU A 76 -2.54 -3.18 2.90
N ALA A 77 -2.28 -3.31 4.20
CA ALA A 77 -1.71 -2.24 5.00
C ALA A 77 -0.20 -2.44 5.12
N VAL A 78 0.57 -1.40 4.83
CA VAL A 78 2.01 -1.33 5.07
C VAL A 78 2.27 -0.24 6.09
N ALA A 79 3.00 -0.55 7.14
CA ALA A 79 3.40 0.42 8.15
C ALA A 79 4.83 0.11 8.59
N ASP A 80 5.62 1.16 8.77
CA ASP A 80 6.92 1.02 9.43
C ASP A 80 6.71 0.87 10.93
N THR A 81 7.59 0.11 11.56
CA THR A 81 7.60 0.03 13.02
C THR A 81 8.17 1.35 13.54
N VAL A 82 7.36 2.10 14.29
CA VAL A 82 7.83 3.30 15.00
C VAL A 82 8.85 2.84 16.05
N LYS A 83 10.01 3.48 16.10
CA LYS A 83 11.01 3.19 17.13
C LYS A 83 10.48 3.62 18.50
N ASP A 84 10.77 2.84 19.53
CA ASP A 84 10.29 3.08 20.90
C ASP A 84 10.69 4.49 21.42
N ASP A 85 11.83 5.01 20.97
CA ASP A 85 12.40 6.31 21.37
C ASP A 85 11.93 7.49 20.50
N ALA A 86 11.16 7.24 19.45
CA ALA A 86 10.79 8.27 18.47
C ALA A 86 9.97 9.40 19.10
N ALA A 87 9.03 9.07 19.99
CA ALA A 87 8.18 10.06 20.66
C ALA A 87 9.00 11.00 21.55
N ASP A 88 9.92 10.44 22.35
CA ASP A 88 10.79 11.22 23.24
C ASP A 88 11.71 12.14 22.45
N MET A 89 12.26 11.65 21.34
CA MET A 89 13.16 12.43 20.49
C MET A 89 12.42 13.61 19.82
N VAL A 90 11.22 13.40 19.29
CA VAL A 90 10.38 14.48 18.74
C VAL A 90 10.04 15.51 19.82
N GLY A 91 9.74 15.06 21.04
CA GLY A 91 9.50 15.95 22.19
C GLY A 91 10.69 16.85 22.52
N GLN A 92 11.90 16.30 22.50
CA GLN A 92 13.13 17.07 22.73
C GLN A 92 13.38 18.11 21.64
N LEU A 93 13.17 17.76 20.36
CA LEU A 93 13.32 18.70 19.25
C LEU A 93 12.35 19.87 19.37
N HIS A 94 11.10 19.61 19.73
CA HIS A 94 10.12 20.68 20.00
C HIS A 94 10.54 21.55 21.19
N ALA A 95 11.06 20.97 22.27
CA ALA A 95 11.55 21.72 23.43
C ALA A 95 12.74 22.64 23.10
N MET A 96 13.50 22.30 22.04
CA MET A 96 14.57 23.14 21.49
C MET A 96 14.04 24.24 20.55
N GLY A 97 12.73 24.34 20.34
CA GLY A 97 12.11 25.29 19.41
C GLY A 97 12.26 24.90 17.93
N LEU A 98 12.64 23.66 17.64
CA LEU A 98 12.78 23.15 16.27
C LEU A 98 11.45 22.58 15.78
N GLN A 99 11.20 22.77 14.48
CA GLN A 99 10.05 22.15 13.82
C GLN A 99 10.44 20.76 13.31
N VAL A 100 9.61 19.77 13.61
CA VAL A 100 9.74 18.40 13.09
C VAL A 100 8.76 18.22 11.93
N ALA A 101 9.25 17.67 10.82
CA ALA A 101 8.44 17.28 9.67
C ALA A 101 8.58 15.77 9.43
N MET A 102 7.54 15.17 8.85
CA MET A 102 7.45 13.76 8.49
C MET A 102 7.58 13.58 6.98
#